data_AF-A0A5J6SQX5-F1
#
_entry.id   AF-A0A5J6SQX5-F1
#
_cell.length_a   1.000
_cell.length_b   1.000
_cell.length_c   1.000
_cell.angle_alpha   90.00
_cell.angle_beta   90.00
_cell.angle_gamma   90.00
#
_symmetry.space_group_name_H-M   'P 1'
#
loop_
_entity.id
_entity.type
_entity.pdbx_description
1 polymer ?
#
loop_
_entity_poly.entity_id
_entity_poly.type
_entity_poly.pdbx_seq_one_letter_code
_entity_poly.pdbx_strand_id
1 'polypeptide(L)' 'MLLGLLDKLPFKTIYVNEIDDNIAAVFSQNFNINPDVRGVREVTNEELPEHDVLIGGFSCVSFLIVSQNPKRKGIKK' A
#
# COMPACT_ATOMS: atom_id res chain seq x y z
N MET A 1 4.60 0.87 1.70
CA MET A 1 5.45 0.99 0.51
C MET A 1 6.72 0.15 0.67
N LEU A 2 6.94 -0.87 -0.16
CA LEU A 2 8.11 -1.78 -0.12
C LEU A 2 8.97 -1.53 -1.37
N LEU A 3 9.60 -0.34 -1.48
CA LEU A 3 10.40 0.06 -2.65
C LEU A 3 11.51 -0.95 -3.00
N GLY A 4 12.06 -1.64 -2.00
CA GLY A 4 13.21 -2.55 -2.19
C GLY A 4 12.93 -3.82 -2.99
N LEU A 5 11.66 -4.23 -3.15
CA LEU A 5 11.31 -5.45 -3.89
C LEU A 5 11.13 -5.22 -5.40
N LEU A 6 10.79 -4.00 -5.83
CA LEU A 6 10.19 -3.77 -7.14
C LEU A 6 11.22 -3.89 -8.28
N ASP A 7 12.45 -3.42 -8.09
CA ASP A 7 13.46 -3.39 -9.16
C ASP A 7 14.57 -4.45 -9.02
N LYS A 8 14.64 -5.13 -7.87
CA LYS A 8 15.75 -6.05 -7.54
C LYS A 8 15.40 -7.53 -7.69
N LEU A 9 14.13 -7.83 -7.92
CA LEU A 9 13.61 -9.19 -7.98
C LEU A 9 12.89 -9.40 -9.31
N PRO A 10 12.70 -10.65 -9.76
CA PRO A 10 12.05 -10.96 -11.03
C PRO A 10 10.52 -10.83 -10.94
N PHE A 11 10.03 -9.75 -10.32
CA PHE A 11 8.62 -9.41 -10.25
C PHE A 11 8.32 -8.22 -11.15
N LYS A 12 7.11 -8.19 -11.71
CA LYS A 12 6.60 -7.07 -12.46
C LYS A 12 5.49 -6.41 -11.68
N THR A 13 5.64 -5.12 -11.38
CA THR A 13 4.56 -4.32 -10.81
C THR A 13 3.57 -3.96 -11.91
N ILE A 14 2.32 -4.40 -11.74
CA ILE A 14 1.24 -4.15 -12.71
C ILE A 14 0.14 -3.23 -12.17
N TYR A 15 0.10 -3.01 -10.86
CA TYR A 15 -0.84 -2.14 -10.18
C TYR A 15 -0.25 -1.62 -8.87
N VAL A 16 -0.55 -0.36 -8.54
CA VAL A 16 -0.18 0.29 -7.28
C VAL A 16 -1.35 1.15 -6.82
N ASN A 17 -1.66 1.12 -5.53
CA ASN A 17 -2.64 2.00 -4.90
C ASN A 17 -1.96 2.78 -3.77
N GLU A 18 -2.13 4.09 -3.74
CA GLU A 18 -1.61 4.99 -2.71
C GLU A 18 -2.50 6.22 -2.58
N ILE A 19 -3.17 6.38 -1.45
CA ILE A 19 -4.19 7.43 -1.24
C ILE A 19 -3.58 8.83 -1.09
N ASP A 20 -2.29 8.94 -0.76
CA ASP A 20 -1.62 10.23 -0.64
C ASP A 20 -1.00 10.66 -1.99
N ASP A 21 -1.57 11.70 -2.59
CA ASP A 21 -1.15 12.23 -3.90
C ASP A 21 0.34 12.61 -3.96
N ASN A 22 0.92 13.13 -2.86
CA ASN A 22 2.32 13.54 -2.86
C ASN A 22 3.23 12.32 -2.89
N ILE A 23 2.87 11.29 -2.11
CA ILE A 23 3.60 10.03 -2.09
C ILE A 23 3.44 9.31 -3.44
N ALA A 24 2.25 9.33 -4.03
CA ALA A 24 1.99 8.77 -5.35
C ALA A 24 2.84 9.45 -6.43
N ALA A 25 2.94 10.78 -6.42
CA ALA A 25 3.77 11.54 -7.36
C ALA A 25 5.26 11.17 -7.25
N VAL A 26 5.79 11.05 -6.02
CA VAL A 26 7.16 10.59 -5.79
C VAL A 26 7.34 9.16 -6.33
N PHE A 27 6.37 8.27 -6.11
CA PHE A 27 6.43 6.91 -6.62
C PHE A 27 6.47 6.86 -8.15
N SER A 28 5.60 7.62 -8.83
CA SER A 28 5.57 7.73 -10.29
C SER A 28 6.92 8.18 -10.87
N GLN A 29 7.56 9.17 -10.25
CA GLN A 29 8.85 9.69 -10.70
C GLN A 29 9.98 8.65 -10.64
N ASN A 30 9.88 7.66 -9.74
CA ASN A 30 10.93 6.66 -9.53
C ASN A 30 10.67 5.33 -10.27
N PHE A 31 9.39 4.93 -10.44
CA PHE A 31 9.04 3.58 -10.89
C PHE A 31 8.25 3.52 -12.21
N ASN A 32 8.06 4.66 -12.89
CA ASN A 32 7.37 4.74 -14.19
C ASN A 32 5.99 4.02 -14.23
N ILE A 33 5.27 4.09 -13.11
CA ILE A 33 3.91 3.59 -12.96
C ILE A 33 3.13 4.65 -12.19
N ASN A 34 1.89 4.90 -12.60
CA ASN A 34 1.01 5.86 -11.91
C ASN A 34 0.13 5.12 -10.91
N PRO A 35 0.28 5.39 -9.60
CA PRO A 35 -0.59 4.80 -8.59
C PRO A 35 -2.04 5.25 -8.75
N ASP A 36 -2.98 4.35 -8.44
CA ASP A 36 -4.37 4.70 -8.17
C ASP A 36 -4.45 5.43 -6.82
N VAL A 37 -4.92 6.68 -6.85
CA VAL A 37 -4.99 7.55 -5.66
C VAL A 37 -6.29 7.44 -4.87
N ARG A 38 -7.23 6.59 -5.31
CA ARG A 38 -8.45 6.32 -4.56
C ARG A 38 -8.12 5.59 -3.26
N GLY A 39 -8.98 5.78 -2.26
CA GLY A 39 -8.90 4.94 -1.06
C GLY A 39 -9.13 3.47 -1.44
N VAL A 40 -8.29 2.55 -0.95
CA VAL A 40 -8.36 1.11 -1.30
C VAL A 40 -9.74 0.46 -1.08
N ARG A 41 -10.62 1.08 -0.27
CA ARG A 41 -11.99 0.61 -0.03
C ARG A 41 -12.96 0.91 -1.17
N GLU A 42 -12.59 1.83 -2.05
CA GLU A 42 -13.37 2.24 -3.22
C GLU A 42 -12.99 1.43 -4.47
N VAL A 43 -11.87 0.71 -4.41
CA VAL A 43 -11.39 -0.16 -5.49
C VAL A 43 -12.04 -1.54 -5.34
N THR A 44 -12.75 -1.99 -6.37
CA THR A 44 -13.35 -3.32 -6.38
C THR A 44 -12.40 -4.37 -6.94
N ASN A 45 -12.70 -5.64 -6.70
CA ASN A 45 -11.85 -6.74 -7.14
C ASN A 45 -11.83 -6.87 -8.68
N GLU A 46 -12.92 -6.49 -9.33
CA GLU A 46 -13.07 -6.53 -10.79
C GLU A 46 -12.22 -5.47 -11.50
N GLU A 47 -11.82 -4.41 -10.80
CA GLU A 47 -10.93 -3.36 -11.33
C GLU A 47 -9.45 -3.75 -11.24
N LEU A 48 -9.12 -4.73 -10.40
CA LEU A 48 -7.74 -5.17 -10.22
C LEU A 48 -7.32 -6.07 -11.39
N PRO A 49 -6.14 -5.87 -11.98
CA PRO A 49 -5.61 -6.79 -12.98
C PRO A 49 -5.34 -8.16 -12.35
N GLU A 50 -5.39 -9.21 -13.16
CA GLU A 50 -4.97 -10.55 -12.77
C GLU A 50 -3.51 -10.51 -12.28
N HIS A 51 -3.27 -11.06 -11.08
CA HIS A 51 -1.98 -10.97 -10.40
C HIS A 51 -1.68 -12.24 -9.60
N ASP A 52 -0.41 -12.60 -9.50
CA ASP A 52 0.04 -13.76 -8.73
C ASP A 52 0.26 -13.44 -7.25
N VAL A 53 0.67 -12.21 -6.94
CA VAL A 53 1.09 -11.80 -5.60
C VAL A 53 0.53 -10.42 -5.26
N LEU A 54 -0.11 -10.32 -4.09
CA LEU A 54 -0.54 -9.06 -3.49
C LEU A 54 0.38 -8.72 -2.32
N ILE A 55 0.99 -7.53 -2.38
CA ILE A 55 1.87 -7.02 -1.31
C ILE A 55 1.30 -5.69 -0.83
N GLY A 56 0.98 -5.60 0.46
CA GLY A 56 0.41 -4.40 1.05
C GLY A 56 0.92 -4.18 2.47
N GLY A 57 1.24 -2.92 2.79
CA GLY A 57 1.45 -2.48 4.17
C GLY A 57 0.24 -1.69 4.62
N PHE A 58 -0.61 -2.26 5.47
CA PHE A 58 -1.73 -1.52 6.05
C PHE A 58 -1.24 -0.58 7.17
N SER A 59 -2.04 0.44 7.49
CA SER A 59 -1.70 1.40 8.55
C SER A 59 -1.36 0.69 9.87
N CYS A 60 -0.12 0.82 10.30
CA CYS A 60 0.37 0.23 11.54
C CYS A 60 -0.04 1.04 12.78
N VAL A 61 -0.55 2.27 12.61
CA VAL A 61 -0.82 3.23 13.70
C VAL A 61 -1.71 2.63 14.78
N SER A 62 -2.69 1.79 14.42
CA SER A 62 -3.56 1.12 15.40
C SER A 62 -2.88 0.05 16.26
N PHE A 63 -1.67 -0.39 15.88
CA PHE A 63 -0.92 -1.49 16.47
C PHE A 63 0.40 -1.06 17.14
N LEU A 64 0.86 0.18 16.88
CA LEU A 64 2.07 0.75 17.48
C LEU A 64 1.97 0.85 19.02
N ILE A 65 3.09 0.62 19.72
CA ILE A 65 3.18 0.70 21.20
C ILE A 65 2.80 2.08 21.71
N VAL A 66 3.24 3.12 21.00
CA VAL A 66 3.00 4.52 21.34
C VAL A 66 1.58 4.98 21.02
N SER A 67 0.78 4.17 20.33
CA SER A 67 -0.58 4.54 19.96
C SER A 67 -1.51 4.45 21.17
N GLN A 68 -1.90 5.61 21.68
CA GLN A 68 -2.73 5.76 22.88
C GLN A 68 -4.19 6.05 22.53
N ASN A 69 -4.49 6.47 21.29
CA ASN A 69 -5.86 6.79 20.88
C ASN A 69 -6.04 6.66 19.35
N PRO A 70 -6.95 5.79 18.84
CA PRO A 70 -7.85 4.92 19.59
C PRO A 70 -7.09 3.81 20.33
N LYS A 71 -7.75 3.17 21.32
CA LYS A 71 -7.19 2.05 22.08
C LYS A 71 -6.53 1.04 21.16
N ARG A 72 -5.28 0.70 21.47
CA ARG A 72 -4.48 -0.28 20.74
C ARG A 72 -5.26 -1.55 20.48
N LYS A 73 -5.38 -1.93 19.20
CA LYS A 73 -6.03 -3.18 18.80
C LYS A 73 -5.00 -4.32 18.89
N GLY A 74 -5.40 -5.48 19.41
CA GLY A 74 -4.57 -6.69 19.48
C GLY A 74 -3.99 -7.05 20.85
N ILE A 75 -4.21 -6.26 21.89
CA ILE A 75 -3.96 -6.69 23.28
C ILE A 75 -5.25 -7.31 23.83
N LYS A 76 -5.25 -8.62 24.06
CA LYS A 76 -6.29 -9.25 24.89
C LYS A 76 -6.03 -8.85 26.35
N LYS A 77 -7.06 -8.35 27.04
CA LYS A 77 -7.04 -8.29 28.50
C LYS A 77 -7.07 -9.70 29.07
#